data_AF-A0A968I7D0-F1
#
_entry.id   AF-A0A968I7D0-F1
#
_cell.length_a   1.000
_cell.length_b   1.000
_cell.length_c   1.000
_cell.angle_alpha   90.00
_cell.angle_beta   90.00
_cell.angle_gamma   90.00
#
_symmetry.space_group_name_H-M   'P 1'
#
loop_
_entity.id
_entity.type
_entity.pdbx_description
1 polymer ?
#
loop_
_entity_poly.entity_id
_entity_poly.type
_entity_poly.pdbx_seq_one_letter_code
_entity_poly.pdbx_strand_id
1 'polypeptide(L)'
;EFTLEDNGASIQSSARWIDSRLKTAAVSLTSSNLPVITPAGSSTTSDFGGRRYLSASFNLQNPAGGVNYNNLTFHAVTVDNTIGGGSSLGGSSLRNLRDSSGAAITDASVARGVRPTHKLVNLSGALQVDSSGADFQIFDPITQINPVQGAINAIPALNNHVTALSYGFVARKAANNPARGIGAGQSGVVTLGLHFPVAPSSNPRTLSLTYVVVNETRTQVTEALEEQGPNSGAVARAQSLGAGVTVNALPGSSLSGATKVCPVTWAASSGGSPAVTTRLPAAPVGDFPVMFVTHLPIRADFTTIGSTFGNHLPDLNSVGRGGDLWIRYPDGTLKNLTKEAGYGSRTVNAQGFTVQDANAIAVREPAVHWNGSKAVFSMVVGVNGNSRWQLYEISGLGKNDTPTITKLANQPNFNNVSPTSRHG
;
A
#
# COMPACT_ATOMS: atom_id res chain seq x y z
N GLU A 1 4.51 -10.27 20.53
CA GLU A 1 4.55 -8.79 20.60
C GLU A 1 5.93 -8.36 21.02
N PHE A 2 6.42 -7.29 20.42
CA PHE A 2 7.72 -6.69 20.72
C PHE A 2 7.53 -5.28 21.23
N THR A 3 8.19 -4.92 22.32
CA THR A 3 8.16 -3.57 22.87
C THR A 3 9.49 -2.90 22.60
N LEU A 4 9.43 -1.66 22.11
CA LEU A 4 10.58 -0.77 21.96
C LEU A 4 10.37 0.42 22.90
N GLU A 5 11.43 0.79 23.60
CA GLU A 5 11.43 1.89 24.58
C GLU A 5 12.71 2.71 24.42
N ASP A 6 12.61 4.01 24.18
CA ASP A 6 13.76 4.92 24.09
C ASP A 6 13.98 5.66 25.41
N ASN A 7 15.10 5.35 26.08
CA ASN A 7 15.48 5.92 27.38
C ASN A 7 16.42 7.14 27.27
N GLY A 8 16.39 7.86 26.14
CA GLY A 8 17.07 9.16 25.99
C GLY A 8 18.48 9.10 25.42
N ALA A 9 19.02 7.91 25.17
CA ALA A 9 20.28 7.69 24.43
C ALA A 9 20.41 6.28 23.82
N SER A 10 19.56 5.34 24.25
CA SER A 10 19.56 3.95 23.78
C SER A 10 18.15 3.39 23.86
N ILE A 11 17.86 2.40 23.01
CA ILE A 11 16.56 1.75 23.00
C ILE A 11 16.64 0.45 23.82
N GLN A 12 15.73 0.28 24.77
CA GLN A 12 15.46 -1.01 25.38
C GLN A 12 14.42 -1.78 24.57
N SER A 13 14.55 -3.10 24.60
CA SER A 13 13.68 -4.01 23.88
C SER A 13 13.21 -5.13 24.79
N SER A 14 11.97 -5.56 24.62
CA SER A 14 11.43 -6.74 25.26
C SER A 14 10.49 -7.48 24.31
N ALA A 15 10.43 -8.80 24.45
CA ALA A 15 9.53 -9.64 23.67
C ALA A 15 8.59 -10.35 24.63
N ARG A 16 7.29 -10.35 24.30
CA ARG A 16 6.28 -11.11 25.03
C ARG A 16 5.37 -11.84 24.06
N TRP A 17 5.05 -13.09 24.39
CA TRP A 17 3.98 -13.80 23.70
C TRP A 17 2.65 -13.31 24.26
N ILE A 18 1.80 -12.78 23.38
CA ILE A 18 0.42 -12.49 23.75
C ILE A 18 -0.32 -13.83 23.76
N ASP A 19 -0.38 -14.41 24.95
CA ASP A 19 -1.26 -15.50 25.43
C ASP A 19 -0.73 -16.95 25.46
N SER A 20 -0.92 -17.57 26.63
CA SER A 20 -0.76 -19.00 26.96
C SER A 20 -2.08 -19.78 26.98
N ARG A 21 -3.23 -19.10 26.75
CA ARG A 21 -4.60 -19.62 26.68
C ARG A 21 -5.15 -19.72 25.25
N LEU A 22 -4.49 -19.14 24.25
CA LEU A 22 -4.70 -19.41 22.81
C LEU A 22 -4.14 -20.79 22.39
N LYS A 23 -4.39 -21.83 23.19
CA LYS A 23 -4.03 -23.20 22.82
C LYS A 23 -5.00 -23.72 21.75
N THR A 24 -4.41 -24.03 20.60
CA THR A 24 -4.85 -25.00 19.60
C THR A 24 -6.21 -24.76 18.97
N ALA A 25 -6.20 -24.06 17.84
CA ALA A 25 -6.98 -24.46 16.68
C ALA A 25 -6.21 -24.06 15.41
N ALA A 26 -5.97 -25.04 14.54
CA ALA A 26 -5.43 -24.94 13.18
C ALA A 26 -3.97 -24.45 13.01
N VAL A 27 -3.03 -25.09 13.70
CA VAL A 27 -1.68 -25.54 13.29
C VAL A 27 -0.98 -25.92 14.60
N SER A 28 -0.60 -27.18 14.76
CA SER A 28 -0.12 -27.76 16.02
C SER A 28 1.28 -27.25 16.44
N LEU A 29 1.38 -25.97 16.81
CA LEU A 29 2.54 -25.40 17.49
C LEU A 29 2.14 -25.13 18.94
N THR A 30 2.43 -26.09 19.81
CA THR A 30 2.53 -25.80 21.25
C THR A 30 3.62 -24.74 21.45
N SER A 31 3.52 -23.90 22.49
CA SER A 31 4.53 -22.86 22.78
C SER A 31 5.97 -23.42 22.90
N SER A 32 6.12 -24.73 23.14
CA SER A 32 7.38 -25.46 23.16
C SER A 32 8.08 -25.59 21.80
N ASN A 33 7.38 -25.39 20.68
CA ASN A 33 7.91 -25.55 19.32
C ASN A 33 8.15 -24.20 18.61
N LEU A 34 7.79 -23.08 19.24
CA LEU A 34 8.07 -21.74 18.74
C LEU A 34 9.46 -21.28 19.19
N PRO A 35 10.13 -20.42 18.41
CA PRO A 35 11.38 -19.80 18.85
C PRO A 35 11.20 -19.02 20.14
N VAL A 36 12.11 -19.21 21.10
CA VAL A 36 12.24 -18.33 22.26
C VAL A 36 12.83 -17.02 21.79
N ILE A 37 12.25 -15.90 22.20
CA ILE A 37 12.67 -14.57 21.76
C ILE A 37 13.18 -13.79 22.96
N THR A 38 14.40 -13.26 22.86
CA THR A 38 15.01 -12.44 23.90
C THR A 38 15.60 -11.16 23.30
N PRO A 39 15.70 -10.07 24.06
CA PRO A 39 16.41 -8.87 23.61
C PRO A 39 17.86 -9.17 23.23
N ALA A 40 18.34 -8.65 22.09
CA ALA A 40 19.72 -8.86 21.65
C ALA A 40 20.72 -7.79 22.12
N GLY A 41 20.26 -6.76 22.83
CA GLY A 41 21.09 -5.65 23.33
C GLY A 41 21.58 -4.67 22.25
N SER A 42 21.42 -4.98 20.95
CA SER A 42 21.70 -4.06 19.84
C SER A 42 20.47 -3.24 19.47
N SER A 43 20.55 -1.93 19.71
CA SER A 43 19.47 -1.01 19.42
C SER A 43 20.04 0.36 19.03
N THR A 44 19.34 1.10 18.16
CA THR A 44 19.81 2.41 17.69
C THR A 44 18.67 3.42 17.63
N THR A 45 18.92 4.61 18.14
CA THR A 45 18.05 5.78 17.96
C THR A 45 18.80 6.83 17.15
N SER A 46 18.12 7.49 16.21
CA SER A 46 18.69 8.57 15.41
C SER A 46 17.59 9.53 14.99
N ASP A 47 17.83 10.83 15.13
CA ASP A 47 16.93 11.87 14.63
C ASP A 47 17.55 12.47 13.37
N PHE A 48 16.83 12.42 12.24
CA PHE A 48 17.30 12.93 10.96
C PHE A 48 16.13 13.41 10.11
N GLY A 49 16.26 14.59 9.49
CA GLY A 49 15.25 15.11 8.55
C GLY A 49 13.85 15.26 9.15
N GLY A 50 13.73 15.65 10.42
CA GLY A 50 12.44 15.78 11.12
C GLY A 50 11.77 14.43 11.45
N ARG A 51 12.52 13.33 11.39
CA ARG A 51 12.05 11.99 11.74
C ARG A 51 12.93 11.37 12.81
N ARG A 52 12.31 10.58 13.68
CA ARG A 52 13.02 9.70 14.60
C ARG A 52 13.03 8.30 14.04
N TYR A 53 14.19 7.67 14.04
CA TYR A 53 14.42 6.30 13.65
C TYR A 53 14.73 5.49 14.90
N LEU A 54 13.96 4.43 15.12
CA LEU A 54 14.14 3.50 16.22
C LEU A 54 14.41 2.12 15.65
N SER A 55 15.45 1.45 16.14
CA SER A 55 15.65 0.04 15.85
C SER A 55 15.99 -0.78 17.09
N ALA A 56 15.50 -2.03 17.14
CA ALA A 56 15.80 -2.98 18.19
C ALA A 56 15.97 -4.38 17.61
N SER A 57 17.02 -5.06 18.05
CA SER A 57 17.31 -6.44 17.64
C SER A 57 16.91 -7.43 18.73
N PHE A 58 16.37 -8.57 18.30
CA PHE A 58 15.92 -9.65 19.16
C PHE A 58 16.58 -10.95 18.74
N ASN A 59 17.15 -11.66 19.71
CA ASN A 59 17.68 -13.00 19.53
C ASN A 59 16.52 -13.98 19.45
N LEU A 60 16.67 -14.96 18.58
CA LEU A 60 15.73 -16.04 18.38
C LEU A 60 16.46 -17.34 18.67
N GLN A 61 15.89 -18.17 19.53
CA GLN A 61 16.38 -19.52 19.77
C GLN A 61 15.30 -20.51 19.36
N ASN A 62 15.50 -21.19 18.22
CA ASN A 62 14.63 -22.26 17.82
C ASN A 62 14.90 -23.48 18.74
N PRO A 63 13.88 -24.05 19.42
CA PRO A 63 14.08 -25.24 20.24
C PRO A 63 14.63 -26.40 19.42
N ALA A 64 15.37 -27.32 20.05
CA ALA A 64 15.98 -28.47 19.39
C ALA A 64 14.96 -29.41 18.71
N GLY A 65 13.72 -29.48 19.23
CA GLY A 65 12.59 -30.18 18.61
C GLY A 65 11.68 -29.28 17.78
N GLY A 66 12.12 -28.06 17.44
CA GLY A 66 11.34 -27.06 16.70
C GLY A 66 11.21 -27.37 15.20
N VAL A 67 10.48 -26.51 14.50
CA VAL A 67 10.29 -26.61 13.04
C VAL A 67 11.49 -25.99 12.32
N ASN A 68 11.86 -26.55 11.17
CA ASN A 68 12.83 -25.91 10.27
C ASN A 68 12.13 -24.76 9.53
N TYR A 69 12.54 -23.54 9.80
CA TYR A 69 12.06 -22.36 9.11
C TYR A 69 12.95 -22.06 7.90
N ASN A 70 12.36 -21.93 6.73
CA ASN A 70 13.06 -21.51 5.52
C ASN A 70 13.27 -20.00 5.50
N ASN A 71 12.23 -19.27 5.91
CA ASN A 71 12.22 -17.82 5.97
C ASN A 71 11.26 -17.36 7.09
N LEU A 72 11.72 -17.43 8.34
CA LEU A 72 10.93 -17.08 9.51
C LEU A 72 10.61 -15.58 9.51
N THR A 73 9.32 -15.25 9.39
CA THR A 73 8.82 -13.90 9.16
C THR A 73 7.84 -13.48 10.24
N PHE A 74 8.03 -12.26 10.75
CA PHE A 74 7.15 -11.59 11.70
C PHE A 74 6.25 -10.63 10.92
N HIS A 75 5.10 -11.11 10.44
CA HIS A 75 4.12 -10.31 9.72
C HIS A 75 3.40 -9.37 10.67
N ALA A 76 3.40 -8.08 10.36
CA ALA A 76 2.68 -7.11 11.16
C ALA A 76 1.17 -7.33 11.04
N VAL A 77 0.47 -7.23 12.16
CA VAL A 77 -0.98 -7.37 12.20
C VAL A 77 -1.60 -6.25 13.01
N THR A 78 -2.82 -5.89 12.66
CA THR A 78 -3.71 -5.18 13.57
C THR A 78 -4.56 -6.18 14.33
N VAL A 79 -4.87 -5.86 15.57
CA VAL A 79 -5.59 -6.73 16.51
C VAL A 79 -6.59 -5.85 17.28
N ASP A 80 -7.81 -6.33 17.47
CA ASP A 80 -8.82 -5.62 18.27
C ASP A 80 -8.64 -5.84 19.79
N ASN A 81 -9.59 -5.36 20.59
CA ASN A 81 -9.56 -5.47 22.05
C ASN A 81 -9.96 -6.86 22.59
N THR A 82 -10.42 -7.76 21.72
CA THR A 82 -10.77 -9.15 22.08
C THR A 82 -9.52 -9.99 22.25
N ILE A 83 -8.47 -9.68 21.47
CA ILE A 83 -7.14 -10.28 21.64
C ILE A 83 -6.42 -9.54 22.77
N GLY A 84 -6.12 -10.26 23.86
CA GLY A 84 -5.53 -9.70 25.08
C GLY A 84 -4.38 -8.72 24.85
N GLY A 85 -4.22 -7.74 25.74
CA GLY A 85 -3.15 -6.73 25.63
C GLY A 85 -3.53 -5.44 24.90
N GLY A 86 -4.82 -5.10 24.78
CA GLY A 86 -5.33 -3.83 24.22
C GLY A 86 -5.92 -3.96 22.82
N SER A 87 -6.16 -2.86 22.10
CA SER A 87 -6.41 -2.84 20.66
C SER A 87 -5.26 -2.11 19.95
N SER A 88 -5.00 -2.42 18.68
CA SER A 88 -4.02 -1.67 17.90
C SER A 88 -4.53 -0.27 17.56
N LEU A 89 -3.62 0.70 17.65
CA LEU A 89 -3.92 2.11 17.45
C LEU A 89 -4.05 2.45 15.96
N GLY A 90 -5.17 3.07 15.58
CA GLY A 90 -5.37 3.62 14.23
C GLY A 90 -5.36 2.59 13.09
N GLY A 91 -5.58 1.30 13.39
CA GLY A 91 -5.48 0.20 12.44
C GLY A 91 -4.04 -0.21 12.09
N SER A 92 -3.04 0.38 12.75
CA SER A 92 -1.64 -0.03 12.60
C SER A 92 -1.34 -1.34 13.35
N SER A 93 -0.08 -1.76 13.37
CA SER A 93 0.39 -2.83 14.28
C SER A 93 0.77 -2.34 15.68
N LEU A 94 0.62 -1.05 15.95
CA LEU A 94 1.15 -0.40 17.15
C LEU A 94 0.17 -0.44 18.31
N ARG A 95 0.70 -0.65 19.50
CA ARG A 95 0.01 -0.60 20.80
C ARG A 95 0.86 0.14 21.80
N ASN A 96 0.25 0.57 22.91
CA ASN A 96 0.97 1.19 24.03
C ASN A 96 1.91 2.33 23.61
N LEU A 97 1.51 3.11 22.59
CA LEU A 97 2.29 4.23 22.08
C LEU A 97 2.31 5.32 23.15
N ARG A 98 3.50 5.71 23.60
CA ARG A 98 3.70 6.70 24.66
C ARG A 98 4.76 7.71 24.28
N ASP A 99 4.57 8.94 24.75
CA ASP A 99 5.53 10.03 24.57
C ASP A 99 6.67 9.99 25.62
N SER A 100 7.54 11.00 25.60
CA SER A 100 8.67 11.12 26.53
C SER A 100 8.30 11.37 27.99
N SER A 101 7.07 11.76 28.28
CA SER A 101 6.57 11.84 29.66
C SER A 101 5.94 10.53 30.15
N GLY A 102 5.85 9.54 29.27
CA GLY A 102 5.12 8.29 29.50
C GLY A 102 3.61 8.41 29.27
N ALA A 103 3.12 9.58 28.83
CA ALA A 103 1.71 9.76 28.52
C ALA A 103 1.31 8.97 27.27
N ALA A 104 0.10 8.42 27.26
CA ALA A 104 -0.40 7.63 26.13
C ALA A 104 -0.69 8.55 24.94
N ILE A 105 -0.11 8.22 23.78
CA ILE A 105 -0.45 8.84 22.49
C ILE A 105 -1.62 8.04 21.91
N THR A 106 -2.82 8.60 21.96
CA THR A 106 -4.05 7.96 21.45
C THR A 106 -4.49 8.49 20.10
N ASP A 107 -3.76 9.45 19.54
CA ASP A 107 -4.04 9.98 18.20
C ASP A 107 -3.70 8.93 17.14
N ALA A 108 -4.75 8.44 16.46
CA ALA A 108 -4.64 7.46 15.38
C ALA A 108 -3.81 7.96 14.19
N SER A 109 -3.75 9.27 13.96
CA SER A 109 -2.98 9.87 12.87
C SER A 109 -1.48 9.66 13.07
N VAL A 110 -1.00 9.71 14.32
CA VAL A 110 0.40 9.46 14.67
C VAL A 110 0.76 8.02 14.36
N ALA A 111 -0.06 7.06 14.78
CA ALA A 111 0.16 5.64 14.49
C ALA A 111 0.14 5.33 12.99
N ARG A 112 -0.75 5.99 12.23
CA ARG A 112 -0.82 5.87 10.76
C ARG A 112 0.34 6.54 10.04
N GLY A 113 1.02 7.49 10.69
CA GLY A 113 2.21 8.16 10.17
C GLY A 113 3.49 7.31 10.28
N VAL A 114 3.48 6.26 11.08
CA VAL A 114 4.65 5.39 11.31
C VAL A 114 4.94 4.57 10.06
N ARG A 115 6.23 4.42 9.75
CA ARG A 115 6.70 3.58 8.65
C ARG A 115 7.78 2.62 9.14
N PRO A 116 7.64 1.33 8.85
CA PRO A 116 8.72 0.35 9.00
C PRO A 116 9.90 0.66 8.09
N THR A 117 11.09 0.36 8.56
CA THR A 117 12.34 0.49 7.83
C THR A 117 13.36 -0.52 8.34
N HIS A 118 14.53 -0.59 7.70
CA HIS A 118 15.67 -1.36 8.18
C HIS A 118 16.31 -0.70 9.40
N LYS A 119 17.24 -1.40 10.05
CA LYS A 119 18.20 -0.74 10.95
C LYS A 119 18.99 0.29 10.17
N LEU A 120 19.02 1.52 10.68
CA LEU A 120 19.84 2.59 10.13
C LEU A 120 20.98 2.92 11.09
N VAL A 121 22.09 3.34 10.48
CA VAL A 121 23.26 3.91 11.16
C VAL A 121 23.58 5.24 10.52
N ASN A 122 24.05 6.19 11.33
CA ASN A 122 24.59 7.44 10.80
C ASN A 122 26.07 7.21 10.45
N LEU A 123 26.37 7.25 9.16
CA LEU A 123 27.73 7.13 8.64
C LEU A 123 28.06 8.42 7.89
N SER A 124 29.04 9.16 8.40
CA SER A 124 29.54 10.40 7.79
C SER A 124 28.45 11.46 7.52
N GLY A 125 27.45 11.57 8.41
CA GLY A 125 26.40 12.58 8.32
C GLY A 125 25.20 12.19 7.46
N ALA A 126 25.16 10.95 6.95
CA ALA A 126 24.01 10.40 6.24
C ALA A 126 23.48 9.14 6.93
N LEU A 127 22.16 8.99 6.96
CA LEU A 127 21.55 7.72 7.36
C LEU A 127 21.77 6.68 6.25
N GLN A 128 22.29 5.54 6.64
CA GLN A 128 22.50 4.39 5.76
C GLN A 128 21.93 3.14 6.38
N VAL A 129 21.44 2.23 5.54
CA VAL A 129 20.97 0.91 5.97
C VAL A 129 22.16 0.10 6.49
N ASP A 130 22.07 -0.33 7.75
CA ASP A 130 22.99 -1.30 8.32
C ASP A 130 22.59 -2.69 7.84
N SER A 131 23.44 -3.30 7.02
CA SER A 131 23.21 -4.65 6.48
C SER A 131 23.01 -5.71 7.57
N SER A 132 23.55 -5.50 8.78
CA SER A 132 23.36 -6.38 9.92
C SER A 132 21.95 -6.27 10.55
N GLY A 133 21.11 -5.34 10.15
CA GLY A 133 19.72 -5.23 10.59
C GLY A 133 18.75 -4.92 9.46
N ALA A 134 19.08 -5.34 8.24
CA ALA A 134 18.27 -5.13 7.05
C ALA A 134 17.16 -6.19 6.92
N ASP A 135 16.26 -6.21 7.92
CA ASP A 135 15.28 -7.30 8.11
C ASP A 135 13.85 -6.92 7.72
N PHE A 136 13.57 -5.63 7.55
CA PHE A 136 12.28 -5.15 7.05
C PHE A 136 11.93 -5.73 5.67
N GLN A 137 10.67 -6.16 5.52
CA GLN A 137 10.10 -6.57 4.25
C GLN A 137 8.71 -6.01 4.00
N ILE A 138 8.44 -5.76 2.71
CA ILE A 138 7.09 -5.59 2.18
C ILE A 138 6.63 -6.84 1.43
N PHE A 139 5.33 -7.07 1.47
CA PHE A 139 4.67 -8.24 0.92
C PHE A 139 3.56 -7.81 -0.03
N ASP A 140 3.44 -8.50 -1.16
CA ASP A 140 2.37 -8.30 -2.11
C ASP A 140 1.00 -8.61 -1.46
N PRO A 141 0.04 -7.66 -1.48
CA PRO A 141 -1.24 -7.86 -0.80
C PRO A 141 -2.01 -9.09 -1.28
N ILE A 142 -1.91 -9.43 -2.56
CA ILE A 142 -2.74 -10.47 -3.17
C ILE A 142 -2.09 -11.84 -2.99
N THR A 143 -0.82 -11.96 -3.33
CA THR A 143 -0.12 -13.24 -3.43
C THR A 143 0.60 -13.64 -2.15
N GLN A 144 0.78 -12.73 -1.19
CA GLN A 144 1.48 -13.00 0.08
C GLN A 144 0.59 -12.71 1.28
N ILE A 145 -0.13 -11.59 1.32
CA ILE A 145 -0.95 -11.24 2.49
C ILE A 145 -2.29 -11.99 2.54
N ASN A 146 -3.00 -12.16 1.43
CA ASN A 146 -4.27 -12.90 1.45
C ASN A 146 -4.13 -14.34 1.97
N PRO A 147 -3.10 -15.13 1.59
CA PRO A 147 -2.86 -16.44 2.21
C PRO A 147 -2.63 -16.38 3.71
N VAL A 148 -1.85 -15.40 4.19
CA VAL A 148 -1.63 -15.19 5.63
C VAL A 148 -2.94 -14.84 6.33
N GLN A 149 -3.76 -13.96 5.76
CA GLN A 149 -5.09 -13.64 6.29
C GLN A 149 -6.01 -14.87 6.29
N GLY A 150 -5.96 -15.69 5.25
CA GLY A 150 -6.71 -16.94 5.18
C GLY A 150 -6.34 -17.91 6.31
N ALA A 151 -5.04 -18.06 6.58
CA ALA A 151 -4.56 -18.86 7.71
C ALA A 151 -4.99 -18.27 9.06
N ILE A 152 -4.97 -16.94 9.22
CA ILE A 152 -5.48 -16.27 10.42
C ILE A 152 -6.97 -16.56 10.62
N ASN A 153 -7.78 -16.41 9.56
CA ASN A 153 -9.23 -16.63 9.62
C ASN A 153 -9.59 -18.11 9.92
N ALA A 154 -8.72 -19.04 9.55
CA ALA A 154 -8.88 -20.46 9.86
C ALA A 154 -8.69 -20.78 11.35
N ILE A 155 -8.16 -19.85 12.15
CA ILE A 155 -8.01 -19.97 13.60
C ILE A 155 -9.21 -19.26 14.25
N PRO A 156 -10.18 -19.98 14.83
CA PRO A 156 -11.43 -19.39 15.34
C PRO A 156 -11.23 -18.26 16.35
N ALA A 157 -10.19 -18.37 17.19
CA ALA A 157 -9.88 -17.35 18.20
C ALA A 157 -9.28 -16.06 17.62
N LEU A 158 -8.80 -16.08 16.38
CA LEU A 158 -8.21 -14.92 15.69
C LEU A 158 -9.09 -14.38 14.56
N ASN A 159 -10.02 -15.20 14.08
CA ASN A 159 -10.94 -14.85 13.01
C ASN A 159 -11.71 -13.56 13.36
N ASN A 160 -11.81 -12.63 12.42
CA ASN A 160 -12.40 -11.29 12.58
C ASN A 160 -11.72 -10.35 13.60
N HIS A 161 -10.75 -10.82 14.37
CA HIS A 161 -10.08 -10.05 15.40
C HIS A 161 -8.66 -9.62 15.01
N VAL A 162 -8.08 -10.28 14.00
CA VAL A 162 -6.71 -10.04 13.52
C VAL A 162 -6.74 -9.77 12.02
N THR A 163 -6.05 -8.72 11.60
CA THR A 163 -5.89 -8.39 10.17
C THR A 163 -4.41 -8.21 9.82
N ALA A 164 -3.94 -8.93 8.80
CA ALA A 164 -2.57 -8.85 8.31
C ALA A 164 -2.30 -7.56 7.52
N LEU A 165 -1.11 -7.00 7.72
CA LEU A 165 -0.61 -5.81 7.03
C LEU A 165 0.46 -6.20 6.00
N SER A 166 0.71 -5.36 4.99
CA SER A 166 1.64 -5.64 3.89
C SER A 166 3.13 -5.54 4.25
N TYR A 167 3.49 -5.68 5.53
CA TYR A 167 4.86 -5.58 5.97
C TYR A 167 5.17 -6.47 7.16
N GLY A 168 6.46 -6.67 7.39
CA GLY A 168 6.97 -7.44 8.51
C GLY A 168 8.48 -7.37 8.61
N PHE A 169 9.02 -8.22 9.46
CA PHE A 169 10.45 -8.34 9.69
C PHE A 169 10.87 -9.79 9.57
N VAL A 170 11.94 -10.05 8.84
CA VAL A 170 12.42 -11.39 8.56
C VAL A 170 13.61 -11.70 9.44
N ALA A 171 13.54 -12.85 10.11
CA ALA A 171 14.66 -13.35 10.86
C ALA A 171 15.76 -13.86 9.93
N ARG A 172 16.98 -13.70 10.40
CA ARG A 172 18.18 -14.21 9.76
C ARG A 172 18.94 -15.09 10.74
N LYS A 173 19.79 -15.95 10.23
CA LYS A 173 20.74 -16.69 11.06
C LYS A 173 21.66 -15.70 11.79
N ALA A 174 22.18 -16.11 12.95
CA ALA A 174 22.98 -15.25 13.83
C ALA A 174 24.11 -14.49 13.10
N ALA A 175 24.59 -13.40 13.72
CA ALA A 175 25.42 -12.34 13.12
C ALA A 175 26.48 -12.82 12.10
N ASN A 176 26.53 -12.12 10.95
CA ASN A 176 27.40 -12.34 9.78
C ASN A 176 26.95 -13.40 8.77
N ASN A 177 25.80 -14.05 8.98
CA ASN A 177 25.19 -14.90 7.96
C ASN A 177 23.88 -14.28 7.43
N PRO A 178 23.80 -13.91 6.14
CA PRO A 178 22.58 -13.35 5.58
C PRO A 178 21.47 -14.40 5.44
N ALA A 179 21.77 -15.71 5.49
CA ALA A 179 20.80 -16.78 5.30
C ALA A 179 19.57 -16.64 6.19
N ARG A 180 18.39 -16.87 5.59
CA ARG A 180 17.07 -16.76 6.25
C ARG A 180 16.60 -18.04 6.94
N GLY A 181 17.25 -19.15 6.63
CA GLY A 181 16.92 -20.45 7.21
C GLY A 181 17.32 -20.56 8.67
N ILE A 182 16.37 -20.90 9.54
CA ILE A 182 16.58 -21.18 10.96
C ILE A 182 16.09 -22.60 11.24
N GLY A 183 17.03 -23.54 11.26
CA GLY A 183 16.74 -24.94 11.58
C GLY A 183 16.41 -25.15 13.06
N ALA A 184 15.87 -26.33 13.38
CA ALA A 184 15.66 -26.77 14.76
C ALA A 184 16.97 -26.67 15.57
N GLY A 185 16.89 -26.16 16.80
CA GLY A 185 18.05 -25.94 17.68
C GLY A 185 18.94 -24.74 17.29
N GLN A 186 18.72 -24.10 16.14
CA GLN A 186 19.55 -22.99 15.69
C GLN A 186 19.10 -21.65 16.26
N SER A 187 20.07 -20.74 16.40
CA SER A 187 19.83 -19.36 16.79
C SER A 187 19.73 -18.45 15.57
N GLY A 188 18.88 -17.43 15.69
CA GLY A 188 18.73 -16.37 14.71
C GLY A 188 18.63 -15.01 15.41
N VAL A 189 18.45 -13.98 14.60
CA VAL A 189 18.21 -12.61 15.05
C VAL A 189 17.22 -11.96 14.09
N VAL A 190 16.37 -11.08 14.63
CA VAL A 190 15.49 -10.20 13.86
C VAL A 190 15.64 -8.78 14.38
N THR A 191 15.81 -7.82 13.47
CA THR A 191 15.87 -6.41 13.80
C THR A 191 14.62 -5.69 13.32
N LEU A 192 13.93 -5.05 14.25
CA LEU A 192 12.78 -4.21 13.96
C LEU A 192 13.26 -2.78 13.79
N GLY A 193 12.93 -2.15 12.67
CA GLY A 193 13.17 -0.73 12.41
C GLY A 193 11.85 0.01 12.13
N LEU A 194 11.68 1.16 12.74
CA LEU A 194 10.54 2.05 12.54
C LEU A 194 11.02 3.50 12.47
N HIS A 195 10.34 4.32 11.68
CA HIS A 195 10.51 5.77 11.73
C HIS A 195 9.20 6.50 11.98
N PHE A 196 9.30 7.62 12.69
CA PHE A 196 8.19 8.44 13.16
C PHE A 196 8.38 9.88 12.66
N PRO A 197 7.29 10.56 12.25
CA PRO A 197 7.35 12.01 12.15
C PRO A 197 7.61 12.59 13.55
N VAL A 198 8.58 13.51 13.68
CA VAL A 198 8.81 14.21 14.94
C VAL A 198 7.91 15.45 14.95
N ALA A 199 6.93 15.47 15.85
CA ALA A 199 6.19 16.69 16.18
C ALA A 199 6.21 16.92 17.70
N PRO A 200 6.13 18.18 18.18
CA PRO A 200 6.21 18.49 19.61
C PRO A 200 5.16 17.77 20.47
N SER A 201 3.98 17.52 19.92
CA SER A 201 2.87 16.81 20.58
C SER A 201 2.83 15.30 20.29
N SER A 202 3.67 14.81 19.39
CA SER A 202 3.72 13.40 18.98
C SER A 202 5.18 12.98 18.84
N ASN A 203 5.83 12.78 19.97
CA ASN A 203 7.22 12.35 20.06
C ASN A 203 7.28 10.94 20.68
N PRO A 204 6.90 9.88 19.94
CA PRO A 204 6.85 8.53 20.49
C PRO A 204 8.22 8.08 21.01
N ARG A 205 8.22 7.51 22.21
CA ARG A 205 9.40 6.92 22.87
C ARG A 205 9.20 5.45 23.18
N THR A 206 7.99 5.06 23.58
CA THR A 206 7.68 3.67 23.92
C THR A 206 6.50 3.18 23.11
N LEU A 207 6.57 1.95 22.62
CA LEU A 207 5.51 1.32 21.84
C LEU A 207 5.64 -0.19 21.87
N SER A 208 4.59 -0.87 21.45
CA SER A 208 4.58 -2.30 21.19
C SER A 208 4.09 -2.60 19.78
N LEU A 209 4.72 -3.56 19.09
CA LEU A 209 4.29 -4.10 17.80
C LEU A 209 3.64 -5.47 17.96
N THR A 210 2.51 -5.62 17.29
CA THR A 210 1.80 -6.89 17.15
C THR A 210 2.08 -7.53 15.81
N TYR A 211 2.31 -8.84 15.83
CA TYR A 211 2.70 -9.63 14.67
C TYR A 211 2.18 -11.06 14.79
N VAL A 212 2.11 -11.76 13.66
CA VAL A 212 2.03 -13.21 13.57
C VAL A 212 3.32 -13.76 12.97
N VAL A 213 3.66 -15.00 13.33
CA VAL A 213 4.87 -15.66 12.87
C VAL A 213 4.54 -16.62 11.74
N VAL A 214 5.20 -16.47 10.61
CA VAL A 214 4.95 -17.24 9.38
C VAL A 214 6.27 -17.81 8.86
N ASN A 215 6.24 -19.04 8.38
CA ASN A 215 7.34 -19.61 7.62
C ASN A 215 7.10 -19.34 6.13
N GLU A 216 7.77 -18.33 5.58
CA GLU A 216 7.61 -17.96 4.19
C GLU A 216 8.33 -18.94 3.26
N THR A 217 7.75 -19.15 2.07
CA THR A 217 8.34 -20.02 1.04
C THR A 217 9.28 -19.26 0.11
N ARG A 218 9.16 -17.93 0.05
CA ARG A 218 9.95 -17.05 -0.81
C ARG A 218 10.95 -16.26 0.00
N THR A 219 12.21 -16.29 -0.43
CA THR A 219 13.25 -15.37 0.04
C THR A 219 13.25 -14.13 -0.86
N GLN A 220 13.14 -12.96 -0.24
CA GLN A 220 13.09 -11.67 -0.93
C GLN A 220 13.82 -10.61 -0.09
N VAL A 221 14.12 -9.47 -0.70
CA VAL A 221 14.70 -8.30 -0.05
C VAL A 221 13.81 -7.10 -0.36
N THR A 222 13.72 -6.16 0.56
CA THR A 222 13.01 -4.91 0.35
C THR A 222 13.99 -3.74 0.30
N GLU A 223 13.67 -2.77 -0.54
CA GLU A 223 14.24 -1.43 -0.53
C GLU A 223 13.39 -0.53 0.37
N ALA A 224 13.99 -0.02 1.46
CA ALA A 224 13.33 0.91 2.36
C ALA A 224 13.23 2.33 1.77
N LEU A 225 12.43 3.19 2.39
CA LEU A 225 12.23 4.58 1.96
C LEU A 225 13.55 5.38 1.94
N GLU A 226 14.49 5.02 2.81
CA GLU A 226 15.76 5.73 3.01
C GLU A 226 16.84 5.37 1.97
N GLU A 227 16.56 4.43 1.06
CA GLU A 227 17.51 3.96 0.05
C GLU A 227 16.88 3.83 -1.35
N GLN A 228 15.84 4.62 -1.66
CA GLN A 228 15.10 4.63 -2.94
C GLN A 228 15.87 5.26 -4.12
N GLY A 229 17.04 4.70 -4.44
CA GLY A 229 17.93 5.21 -5.48
C GLY A 229 18.38 4.14 -6.48
N PRO A 230 18.97 4.55 -7.62
CA PRO A 230 19.54 3.59 -8.59
C PRO A 230 20.67 2.75 -7.98
N ASN A 231 21.31 3.24 -6.92
CA ASN A 231 22.41 2.60 -6.20
C ASN A 231 21.94 1.96 -4.87
N SER A 232 20.67 1.56 -4.78
CA SER A 232 20.12 0.94 -3.57
C SER A 232 20.91 -0.30 -3.14
N GLY A 233 21.19 -0.40 -1.83
CA GLY A 233 21.86 -1.57 -1.26
C GLY A 233 21.03 -2.85 -1.34
N ALA A 234 19.74 -2.76 -1.67
CA ALA A 234 18.82 -3.88 -1.78
C ALA A 234 19.28 -4.93 -2.80
N VAL A 235 19.89 -4.50 -3.91
CA VAL A 235 20.41 -5.41 -4.95
C VAL A 235 21.57 -6.25 -4.41
N ALA A 236 22.53 -5.61 -3.74
CA ALA A 236 23.66 -6.32 -3.13
C ALA A 236 23.21 -7.29 -2.03
N ARG A 237 22.19 -6.92 -1.24
CA ARG A 237 21.59 -7.80 -0.24
C ARG A 237 20.86 -9.00 -0.87
N ALA A 238 20.19 -8.82 -2.01
CA ALA A 238 19.58 -9.95 -2.71
C ALA A 238 20.66 -10.89 -3.27
N GLN A 239 21.73 -10.34 -3.85
CA GLN A 239 22.86 -11.12 -4.37
C GLN A 239 23.55 -11.95 -3.27
N SER A 240 23.71 -11.40 -2.06
CA SER A 240 24.33 -12.13 -0.95
C SER A 240 23.46 -13.28 -0.40
N LEU A 241 22.16 -13.27 -0.71
CA LEU A 241 21.22 -14.35 -0.37
C LEU A 241 21.14 -15.44 -1.46
N GLY A 242 21.65 -15.16 -2.66
CA GLY A 242 21.72 -16.11 -3.77
C GLY A 242 20.95 -15.67 -5.02
N ALA A 243 21.13 -16.42 -6.10
CA ALA A 243 20.45 -16.18 -7.36
C ALA A 243 18.91 -16.38 -7.21
N GLY A 244 18.13 -15.56 -7.91
CA GLY A 244 16.67 -15.65 -7.93
C GLY A 244 15.95 -15.00 -6.74
N VAL A 245 16.68 -14.37 -5.81
CA VAL A 245 16.08 -13.58 -4.72
C VAL A 245 15.45 -12.32 -5.30
N THR A 246 14.16 -12.14 -5.06
CA THR A 246 13.41 -10.99 -5.56
C THR A 246 13.74 -9.73 -4.75
N VAL A 247 13.95 -8.60 -5.44
CA VAL A 247 14.04 -7.28 -4.81
C VAL A 247 12.67 -6.60 -4.93
N ASN A 248 12.02 -6.38 -3.80
CA ASN A 248 10.80 -5.59 -3.69
C ASN A 248 11.15 -4.13 -3.47
N ALA A 249 10.47 -3.24 -4.17
CA ALA A 249 10.64 -1.81 -4.05
C ALA A 249 9.31 -1.13 -3.75
N LEU A 250 9.39 -0.12 -2.89
CA LEU A 250 8.25 0.74 -2.57
C LEU A 250 7.84 1.61 -3.77
N PRO A 251 6.58 2.07 -3.82
CA PRO A 251 6.15 3.04 -4.83
C PRO A 251 7.09 4.26 -4.86
N GLY A 252 7.40 4.76 -6.07
CA GLY A 252 8.29 5.91 -6.26
C GLY A 252 9.79 5.60 -6.34
N SER A 253 10.20 4.35 -6.08
CA SER A 253 11.60 3.94 -6.22
C SER A 253 12.10 4.04 -7.67
N SER A 254 13.32 4.55 -7.83
CA SER A 254 14.06 4.61 -9.11
C SER A 254 14.91 3.36 -9.40
N LEU A 255 14.88 2.35 -8.51
CA LEU A 255 15.65 1.12 -8.68
C LEU A 255 15.12 0.29 -9.86
N SER A 256 16.02 -0.02 -10.80
CA SER A 256 15.74 -0.85 -11.98
C SER A 256 15.71 -2.34 -11.62
N GLY A 257 14.83 -3.10 -12.27
CA GLY A 257 14.71 -4.56 -12.07
C GLY A 257 14.02 -4.98 -10.76
N ALA A 258 13.67 -4.04 -9.88
CA ALA A 258 12.93 -4.32 -8.66
C ALA A 258 11.41 -4.46 -8.92
N THR A 259 10.78 -5.40 -8.23
CA THR A 259 9.33 -5.60 -8.24
C THR A 259 8.67 -4.52 -7.40
N LYS A 260 7.87 -3.65 -8.04
CA LYS A 260 7.15 -2.58 -7.32
C LYS A 260 5.93 -3.16 -6.62
N VAL A 261 5.86 -3.03 -5.30
CA VAL A 261 4.74 -3.54 -4.50
C VAL A 261 3.76 -2.41 -4.20
N CYS A 262 2.55 -2.51 -4.74
CA CYS A 262 1.51 -1.48 -4.64
C CYS A 262 0.10 -2.11 -4.52
N PRO A 263 -0.77 -1.64 -3.60
CA PRO A 263 -0.47 -0.72 -2.49
C PRO A 263 0.22 -1.45 -1.33
N VAL A 264 1.01 -0.74 -0.52
CA VAL A 264 1.50 -1.26 0.76
C VAL A 264 0.59 -0.77 1.88
N THR A 265 -0.06 -1.68 2.61
CA THR A 265 -0.91 -1.34 3.75
C THR A 265 -0.10 -1.27 5.05
N TRP A 266 0.15 -0.04 5.52
CA TRP A 266 0.81 0.21 6.82
C TRP A 266 -0.16 0.21 8.00
N ALA A 267 -1.44 0.48 7.71
CA ALA A 267 -2.54 0.48 8.66
C ALA A 267 -3.83 0.09 7.94
N ALA A 268 -4.68 -0.67 8.62
CA ALA A 268 -6.03 -0.99 8.21
C ALA A 268 -6.97 0.22 8.42
N SER A 269 -8.06 0.25 7.66
CA SER A 269 -9.15 1.23 7.88
C SER A 269 -9.77 1.01 9.27
N SER A 270 -9.84 2.07 10.09
CA SER A 270 -10.48 2.02 11.40
C SER A 270 -12.02 2.06 11.27
N GLY A 271 -12.66 0.91 11.34
CA GLY A 271 -14.11 0.77 11.45
C GLY A 271 -14.43 -0.65 11.89
N GLY A 272 -15.17 -0.79 12.99
CA GLY A 272 -15.52 -2.08 13.60
C GLY A 272 -16.28 -3.01 12.66
N SER A 273 -16.14 -4.31 12.95
CA SER A 273 -16.47 -5.46 12.11
C SER A 273 -15.64 -5.53 10.82
N PRO A 274 -15.13 -6.72 10.45
CA PRO A 274 -14.93 -7.00 9.04
C PRO A 274 -16.32 -7.00 8.43
N ALA A 275 -16.81 -5.82 8.03
CA ALA A 275 -17.61 -5.80 6.84
C ALA A 275 -16.80 -6.60 5.84
N VAL A 276 -17.38 -7.71 5.39
CA VAL A 276 -17.02 -8.39 4.16
C VAL A 276 -17.25 -7.37 3.02
N THR A 277 -16.48 -6.30 3.02
CA THR A 277 -15.72 -5.94 1.85
C THR A 277 -14.82 -7.18 1.65
N THR A 278 -15.26 -8.22 0.95
CA THR A 278 -15.29 -8.12 -0.52
C THR A 278 -15.06 -6.70 -1.01
N ARG A 279 -13.89 -6.13 -0.67
CA ARG A 279 -13.17 -5.39 -1.67
C ARG A 279 -13.08 -6.47 -2.73
N LEU A 280 -13.91 -6.32 -3.77
CA LEU A 280 -13.75 -7.10 -4.99
C LEU A 280 -12.24 -7.28 -5.12
N PRO A 281 -11.72 -8.52 -5.14
CA PRO A 281 -10.29 -8.75 -5.25
C PRO A 281 -9.79 -7.71 -6.24
N ALA A 282 -8.76 -6.91 -5.87
CA ALA A 282 -8.24 -5.90 -6.79
C ALA A 282 -8.16 -6.62 -8.13
N ALA A 283 -9.05 -6.22 -9.07
CA ALA A 283 -9.50 -7.14 -10.12
C ALA A 283 -8.24 -7.81 -10.65
N PRO A 284 -8.12 -9.16 -10.54
CA PRO A 284 -6.87 -9.86 -10.85
C PRO A 284 -6.38 -9.21 -12.10
N VAL A 285 -5.23 -8.51 -12.06
CA VAL A 285 -4.85 -7.49 -13.06
C VAL A 285 -5.41 -7.94 -14.39
N GLY A 286 -6.54 -7.33 -14.77
CA GLY A 286 -7.50 -8.02 -15.64
C GLY A 286 -6.76 -8.55 -16.84
N ASP A 287 -6.96 -9.81 -17.21
CA ASP A 287 -6.63 -10.26 -18.58
C ASP A 287 -7.30 -9.33 -19.62
N PHE A 288 -8.28 -8.54 -19.17
CA PHE A 288 -9.04 -7.57 -19.92
C PHE A 288 -8.70 -6.12 -19.53
N PRO A 289 -8.56 -5.23 -20.53
CA PRO A 289 -8.46 -3.79 -20.30
C PRO A 289 -9.66 -3.20 -19.56
N VAL A 290 -9.44 -2.16 -18.77
CA VAL A 290 -10.48 -1.41 -18.04
C VAL A 290 -10.60 0.00 -18.61
N MET A 291 -11.78 0.36 -19.13
CA MET A 291 -12.09 1.72 -19.61
C MET A 291 -12.77 2.54 -18.50
N PHE A 292 -12.35 3.79 -18.32
CA PHE A 292 -12.88 4.69 -17.30
C PHE A 292 -12.76 6.16 -17.73
N VAL A 293 -13.44 7.04 -17.01
CA VAL A 293 -13.39 8.50 -17.23
C VAL A 293 -12.74 9.19 -16.03
N THR A 294 -11.98 10.25 -16.31
CA THR A 294 -11.48 11.16 -15.27
C THR A 294 -12.39 12.38 -15.13
N HIS A 295 -12.37 13.03 -13.98
CA HIS A 295 -13.08 14.28 -13.73
C HIS A 295 -12.26 15.21 -12.86
N LEU A 296 -12.44 16.52 -13.04
CA LEU A 296 -11.92 17.51 -12.10
C LEU A 296 -12.80 17.56 -10.84
N PRO A 297 -12.22 17.66 -9.63
CA PRO A 297 -12.99 17.91 -8.42
C PRO A 297 -13.66 19.29 -8.48
N ILE A 298 -14.97 19.35 -8.27
CA ILE A 298 -15.73 20.61 -8.16
C ILE A 298 -16.09 20.82 -6.69
N ARG A 299 -15.63 21.93 -6.09
CA ARG A 299 -15.68 22.15 -4.63
C ARG A 299 -17.07 22.49 -4.05
N ALA A 300 -18.05 22.85 -4.89
CA ALA A 300 -19.41 23.17 -4.46
C ALA A 300 -20.41 22.31 -5.26
N ASP A 301 -21.32 21.64 -4.56
CA ASP A 301 -22.14 20.54 -5.07
C ASP A 301 -23.63 20.80 -4.80
N PHE A 302 -24.39 21.00 -5.87
CA PHE A 302 -25.85 20.84 -5.88
C PHE A 302 -26.36 20.46 -7.29
N THR A 303 -25.68 20.91 -8.36
CA THR A 303 -26.05 20.67 -9.78
C THR A 303 -24.85 20.50 -10.71
N THR A 304 -23.79 19.84 -10.24
CA THR A 304 -22.55 19.63 -11.00
C THR A 304 -22.48 18.22 -11.59
N ILE A 305 -21.48 17.92 -12.43
CA ILE A 305 -21.31 16.59 -13.07
C ILE A 305 -21.24 15.43 -12.06
N GLY A 306 -20.79 15.70 -10.83
CA GLY A 306 -20.75 14.72 -9.74
C GLY A 306 -22.04 14.63 -8.90
N SER A 307 -23.00 15.55 -9.10
CA SER A 307 -24.23 15.60 -8.32
C SER A 307 -25.21 14.50 -8.74
N THR A 308 -26.03 14.02 -7.80
CA THR A 308 -27.06 13.00 -8.04
C THR A 308 -28.21 13.52 -8.91
N PHE A 309 -28.45 14.84 -8.87
CA PHE A 309 -29.42 15.57 -9.68
C PHE A 309 -28.75 16.75 -10.38
N GLY A 310 -29.31 17.23 -11.49
CA GLY A 310 -28.80 18.42 -12.20
C GLY A 310 -27.50 18.22 -12.97
N ASN A 311 -26.88 17.03 -12.96
CA ASN A 311 -25.63 16.72 -13.66
C ASN A 311 -25.72 16.64 -15.19
N HIS A 312 -26.85 17.06 -15.77
CA HIS A 312 -27.12 17.01 -17.21
C HIS A 312 -26.80 18.33 -17.93
N LEU A 313 -26.44 19.37 -17.17
CA LEU A 313 -26.11 20.67 -17.74
C LEU A 313 -24.67 20.65 -18.31
N PRO A 314 -24.43 21.25 -19.50
CA PRO A 314 -23.12 21.26 -20.16
C PRO A 314 -22.30 22.53 -19.88
N ASP A 315 -22.86 23.49 -19.13
CA ASP A 315 -22.21 24.77 -18.86
C ASP A 315 -21.02 24.64 -17.89
N LEU A 316 -20.16 25.66 -17.87
CA LEU A 316 -18.91 25.62 -17.12
C LEU A 316 -19.09 25.67 -15.59
N ASN A 317 -20.24 26.12 -15.09
CA ASN A 317 -20.53 26.10 -13.65
C ASN A 317 -20.96 24.70 -13.21
N SER A 318 -21.62 23.94 -14.08
CA SER A 318 -22.07 22.57 -13.82
C SER A 318 -21.06 21.48 -14.19
N VAL A 319 -20.20 21.68 -15.19
CA VAL A 319 -19.19 20.70 -15.59
C VAL A 319 -17.87 21.35 -15.95
N GLY A 320 -16.88 21.23 -15.05
CA GLY A 320 -15.51 21.61 -15.33
C GLY A 320 -14.93 20.77 -16.49
N ARG A 321 -14.25 21.42 -17.43
CA ARG A 321 -13.53 20.71 -18.51
C ARG A 321 -12.22 20.12 -17.99
N GLY A 322 -11.77 19.01 -18.56
CA GLY A 322 -10.58 18.28 -18.13
C GLY A 322 -10.84 16.84 -17.70
N GLY A 323 -12.07 16.35 -17.90
CA GLY A 323 -12.36 14.92 -17.84
C GLY A 323 -12.14 14.26 -19.20
N ASP A 324 -11.33 13.19 -19.22
CA ASP A 324 -10.91 12.45 -20.42
C ASP A 324 -11.40 11.01 -20.38
N LEU A 325 -11.42 10.35 -21.55
CA LEU A 325 -11.62 8.90 -21.63
C LEU A 325 -10.26 8.17 -21.54
N TRP A 326 -10.16 7.21 -20.63
CA TRP A 326 -8.94 6.44 -20.40
C TRP A 326 -9.20 4.94 -20.52
N ILE A 327 -8.13 4.22 -20.87
CA ILE A 327 -8.08 2.77 -20.77
C ILE A 327 -6.80 2.35 -20.04
N ARG A 328 -6.95 1.39 -19.12
CA ARG A 328 -5.86 0.69 -18.45
C ARG A 328 -5.73 -0.72 -19.04
N TYR A 329 -4.57 -1.07 -19.55
CA TYR A 329 -4.30 -2.39 -20.11
C TYR A 329 -3.91 -3.42 -19.03
N PRO A 330 -3.91 -4.73 -19.36
CA PRO A 330 -3.48 -5.80 -18.45
C PRO A 330 -2.06 -5.61 -17.90
N ASP A 331 -1.15 -4.99 -18.64
CA ASP A 331 0.19 -4.70 -18.12
C ASP A 331 0.26 -3.48 -17.17
N GLY A 332 -0.89 -2.88 -16.86
CA GLY A 332 -1.02 -1.70 -16.02
C GLY A 332 -0.77 -0.38 -16.74
N THR A 333 -0.41 -0.39 -18.03
CA THR A 333 -0.22 0.86 -18.79
C THR A 333 -1.53 1.61 -18.99
N LEU A 334 -1.45 2.94 -18.99
CA LEU A 334 -2.59 3.84 -19.17
C LEU A 334 -2.49 4.56 -20.51
N LYS A 335 -3.62 4.69 -21.20
CA LYS A 335 -3.74 5.45 -22.43
C LYS A 335 -4.93 6.40 -22.37
N ASN A 336 -4.68 7.67 -22.68
CA ASN A 336 -5.69 8.71 -22.78
C ASN A 336 -6.28 8.69 -24.19
N LEU A 337 -7.45 8.08 -24.35
CA LEU A 337 -8.06 7.81 -25.64
C LEU A 337 -8.55 9.10 -26.32
N THR A 338 -9.07 10.06 -25.57
CA THR A 338 -9.51 11.37 -26.11
C THR A 338 -8.33 12.19 -26.59
N LYS A 339 -7.23 12.22 -25.83
CA LYS A 339 -6.01 12.93 -26.22
C LYS A 339 -5.40 12.36 -27.50
N GLU A 340 -5.29 11.03 -27.60
CA GLU A 340 -4.75 10.35 -28.78
C GLU A 340 -5.63 10.55 -30.03
N ALA A 341 -6.94 10.69 -29.85
CA ALA A 341 -7.89 11.01 -30.91
C ALA A 341 -7.98 12.51 -31.24
N GLY A 342 -7.15 13.36 -30.64
CA GLY A 342 -7.06 14.80 -30.94
C GLY A 342 -8.02 15.71 -30.16
N TYR A 343 -8.68 15.21 -29.12
CA TYR A 343 -9.57 15.99 -28.26
C TYR A 343 -8.87 16.43 -26.95
N GLY A 344 -9.44 17.45 -26.30
CA GLY A 344 -8.91 18.04 -25.07
C GLY A 344 -7.97 19.22 -25.32
N SER A 345 -7.93 20.19 -24.39
CA SER A 345 -7.10 21.39 -24.55
C SER A 345 -5.61 21.05 -24.54
N ARG A 346 -4.87 21.64 -25.48
CA ARG A 346 -3.40 21.52 -25.62
C ARG A 346 -2.69 22.87 -25.47
N THR A 347 -3.41 23.93 -25.11
CA THR A 347 -2.84 25.27 -25.04
C THR A 347 -2.36 25.58 -23.63
N VAL A 348 -1.05 25.78 -23.50
CA VAL A 348 -0.47 26.49 -22.34
C VAL A 348 -0.53 27.99 -22.62
N ASN A 349 -1.01 28.78 -21.67
CA ASN A 349 -0.93 30.24 -21.78
C ASN A 349 0.54 30.71 -21.65
N ALA A 350 0.78 32.00 -21.91
CA ALA A 350 2.11 32.60 -21.81
C ALA A 350 2.77 32.44 -20.42
N GLN A 351 1.99 32.08 -19.39
CA GLN A 351 2.42 31.84 -18.02
C GLN A 351 2.63 30.36 -17.70
N GLY A 352 2.56 29.47 -18.70
CA GLY A 352 2.82 28.03 -18.54
C GLY A 352 1.65 27.21 -17.98
N PHE A 353 0.46 27.80 -17.80
CA PHE A 353 -0.72 27.08 -17.32
C PHE A 353 -1.53 26.53 -18.49
N THR A 354 -1.95 25.27 -18.42
CA THR A 354 -2.93 24.70 -19.37
C THR A 354 -4.26 25.40 -19.18
N VAL A 355 -4.73 26.10 -20.20
CA VAL A 355 -6.01 26.83 -20.16
C VAL A 355 -7.10 26.02 -20.88
N GLN A 356 -8.33 26.09 -20.40
CA GLN A 356 -9.47 25.52 -21.12
C GLN A 356 -9.77 26.41 -22.34
N ASP A 357 -9.57 25.88 -23.54
CA ASP A 357 -9.81 26.59 -24.80
C ASP A 357 -11.05 26.02 -25.53
N ALA A 358 -11.27 26.43 -26.78
CA ALA A 358 -12.38 25.95 -27.60
C ALA A 358 -12.40 24.42 -27.80
N ASN A 359 -11.29 23.72 -27.51
CA ASN A 359 -11.16 22.27 -27.62
C ASN A 359 -11.24 21.55 -26.26
N ALA A 360 -11.47 22.28 -25.16
CA ALA A 360 -11.61 21.68 -23.83
C ALA A 360 -12.84 20.75 -23.78
N ILE A 361 -12.71 19.59 -23.13
CA ILE A 361 -13.76 18.57 -23.10
C ILE A 361 -14.13 18.14 -21.68
N ALA A 362 -15.30 17.52 -21.55
CA ALA A 362 -15.60 16.64 -20.43
C ALA A 362 -16.32 15.39 -20.96
N VAL A 363 -16.04 14.24 -20.35
CA VAL A 363 -16.43 12.92 -20.82
C VAL A 363 -17.16 12.18 -19.70
N ARG A 364 -18.24 11.47 -20.02
CA ARG A 364 -18.98 10.65 -19.08
C ARG A 364 -19.52 9.37 -19.71
N GLU A 365 -19.84 8.42 -18.84
CA GLU A 365 -20.63 7.20 -19.15
C GLU A 365 -20.17 6.44 -20.39
N PRO A 366 -18.94 5.87 -20.40
CA PRO A 366 -18.53 4.98 -21.46
C PRO A 366 -19.29 3.65 -21.38
N ALA A 367 -19.81 3.20 -22.52
CA ALA A 367 -20.45 1.90 -22.72
C ALA A 367 -19.67 1.14 -23.80
N VAL A 368 -18.98 0.08 -23.39
CA VAL A 368 -18.15 -0.74 -24.30
C VAL A 368 -19.05 -1.73 -25.05
N HIS A 369 -18.84 -1.85 -26.36
CA HIS A 369 -19.52 -2.84 -27.17
C HIS A 369 -19.05 -4.26 -26.77
N TRP A 370 -19.94 -5.25 -26.81
CA TRP A 370 -19.68 -6.60 -26.29
C TRP A 370 -18.43 -7.30 -26.87
N ASN A 371 -18.05 -6.96 -28.10
CA ASN A 371 -16.85 -7.51 -28.75
C ASN A 371 -15.54 -6.79 -28.36
N GLY A 372 -15.60 -5.75 -27.52
CA GLY A 372 -14.45 -4.99 -27.03
C GLY A 372 -13.73 -4.12 -28.08
N SER A 373 -14.20 -4.04 -29.32
CA SER A 373 -13.51 -3.30 -30.39
C SER A 373 -13.88 -1.82 -30.46
N LYS A 374 -14.98 -1.43 -29.81
CA LYS A 374 -15.51 -0.06 -29.80
C LYS A 374 -16.27 0.26 -28.52
N ALA A 375 -16.48 1.55 -28.26
CA ALA A 375 -17.31 2.03 -27.16
C ALA A 375 -18.10 3.27 -27.58
N VAL A 376 -19.22 3.55 -26.90
CA VAL A 376 -19.97 4.79 -27.03
C VAL A 376 -19.91 5.54 -25.71
N PHE A 377 -19.71 6.85 -25.72
CA PHE A 377 -19.65 7.68 -24.53
C PHE A 377 -20.29 9.05 -24.80
N SER A 378 -20.61 9.78 -23.74
CA SER A 378 -21.10 11.16 -23.87
C SER A 378 -19.96 12.14 -23.61
N MET A 379 -19.81 13.13 -24.49
CA MET A 379 -18.79 14.16 -24.39
C MET A 379 -19.38 15.53 -24.72
N VAL A 380 -18.91 16.54 -23.99
CA VAL A 380 -19.10 17.94 -24.31
C VAL A 380 -17.78 18.51 -24.80
N VAL A 381 -17.82 19.31 -25.86
CA VAL A 381 -16.63 19.96 -26.45
C VAL A 381 -16.83 21.47 -26.43
N GLY A 382 -15.78 22.16 -25.99
CA GLY A 382 -15.70 23.62 -25.94
C GLY A 382 -16.19 24.25 -24.64
N VAL A 383 -15.89 25.53 -24.52
CA VAL A 383 -16.19 26.39 -23.36
C VAL A 383 -17.28 27.43 -23.67
N ASN A 384 -17.85 27.40 -24.87
CA ASN A 384 -18.83 28.39 -25.33
C ASN A 384 -20.25 28.07 -24.85
N GLY A 385 -21.11 29.09 -24.73
CA GLY A 385 -22.48 29.00 -24.20
C GLY A 385 -23.47 28.10 -24.98
N ASN A 386 -23.05 27.48 -26.09
CA ASN A 386 -23.84 26.53 -26.89
C ASN A 386 -23.33 25.08 -26.79
N SER A 387 -22.45 24.79 -25.82
CA SER A 387 -21.94 23.44 -25.59
C SER A 387 -23.09 22.49 -25.21
N ARG A 388 -23.08 21.26 -25.71
CA ARG A 388 -24.10 20.23 -25.41
C ARG A 388 -23.43 18.88 -25.19
N TRP A 389 -24.05 18.06 -24.35
CA TRP A 389 -23.69 16.65 -24.26
C TRP A 389 -24.09 15.93 -25.55
N GLN A 390 -23.15 15.26 -26.19
CA GLN A 390 -23.37 14.50 -27.41
C GLN A 390 -22.72 13.13 -27.30
N LEU A 391 -23.30 12.13 -27.96
CA LEU A 391 -22.76 10.78 -28.03
C LEU A 391 -21.69 10.67 -29.11
N TYR A 392 -20.60 9.99 -28.77
CA TYR A 392 -19.50 9.69 -29.66
C TYR A 392 -19.21 8.19 -29.61
N GLU A 393 -18.88 7.61 -30.76
CA GLU A 393 -18.32 6.27 -30.85
C GLU A 393 -16.80 6.35 -30.99
N ILE A 394 -16.10 5.47 -30.29
CA ILE A 394 -14.65 5.29 -30.39
C ILE A 394 -14.30 3.88 -30.84
N SER A 395 -13.37 3.76 -31.78
CA SER A 395 -12.71 2.51 -32.20
C SER A 395 -11.19 2.62 -32.07
N GLY A 396 -10.45 1.54 -32.31
CA GLY A 396 -8.97 1.55 -32.20
C GLY A 396 -8.51 1.53 -30.75
N LEU A 397 -9.09 0.62 -29.95
CA LEU A 397 -8.86 0.53 -28.50
C LEU A 397 -7.60 -0.27 -28.15
N GLY A 398 -6.94 -0.91 -29.13
CA GLY A 398 -5.71 -1.65 -28.92
C GLY A 398 -4.59 -0.77 -28.38
N LYS A 399 -3.66 -1.38 -27.64
CA LYS A 399 -2.56 -0.67 -26.99
C LYS A 399 -1.76 0.19 -27.98
N ASN A 400 -1.50 -0.36 -29.17
CA ASN A 400 -0.71 0.28 -30.21
C ASN A 400 -1.56 0.95 -31.32
N ASP A 401 -2.89 0.86 -31.25
CA ASP A 401 -3.78 1.42 -32.27
C ASP A 401 -3.95 2.93 -32.08
N THR A 402 -4.25 3.68 -33.14
CA THR A 402 -4.66 5.07 -32.99
C THR A 402 -6.19 5.13 -32.85
N PRO A 403 -6.73 5.64 -31.72
CA PRO A 403 -8.16 5.71 -31.53
C PRO A 403 -8.79 6.72 -32.49
N THR A 404 -9.96 6.37 -33.02
CA THR A 404 -10.77 7.27 -33.84
C THR A 404 -12.08 7.55 -33.11
N ILE A 405 -12.39 8.82 -32.89
CA ILE A 405 -13.62 9.27 -32.23
C ILE A 405 -14.52 9.94 -33.27
N THR A 406 -15.75 9.45 -33.42
CA THR A 406 -16.74 9.98 -34.35
C THR A 406 -18.02 10.35 -33.60
N LYS A 407 -18.51 11.56 -33.83
CA LYS A 407 -19.82 11.98 -33.31
C LYS A 407 -20.92 11.14 -33.96
N LEU A 408 -21.83 10.58 -33.16
CA LEU A 408 -22.96 9.81 -33.72
C LEU A 408 -23.91 10.75 -34.49
N ALA A 409 -24.34 10.31 -35.68
CA ALA A 409 -25.29 11.04 -36.51
C ALA A 409 -26.71 11.02 -35.92
N ASN A 410 -27.58 11.91 -36.40
CA ASN A 410 -29.01 11.96 -36.08
C ASN A 410 -29.36 12.09 -34.59
N GLN A 411 -28.46 12.68 -33.80
CA GLN A 411 -28.74 13.00 -32.42
C GLN A 411 -29.80 14.12 -32.32
N PRO A 412 -30.79 14.00 -31.42
CA PRO A 412 -31.75 15.07 -31.21
C PRO A 412 -31.06 16.31 -30.62
N ASN A 413 -31.67 17.49 -30.83
CA ASN A 413 -31.11 18.76 -30.39
C ASN A 413 -31.35 19.00 -28.88
N PHE A 414 -30.83 18.11 -28.03
CA PHE A 414 -30.85 18.15 -26.57
C PHE A 414 -29.52 17.63 -25.99
N ASN A 415 -29.39 17.59 -24.67
CA ASN A 415 -28.24 16.98 -23.99
C ASN A 415 -28.37 15.45 -23.98
N ASN A 416 -27.53 14.77 -24.75
CA ASN A 416 -27.48 13.31 -24.82
C ASN A 416 -26.46 12.78 -23.79
N VAL A 417 -26.91 12.66 -22.54
CA VAL A 417 -26.03 12.44 -21.38
C VAL A 417 -25.61 10.99 -21.16
N SER A 418 -26.39 10.03 -21.66
CA SER A 418 -26.16 8.59 -21.47
C SER A 418 -26.33 7.82 -22.78
N PRO A 419 -25.41 6.92 -23.14
CA PRO A 419 -25.60 6.01 -24.26
C PRO A 419 -26.52 4.82 -23.92
N THR A 420 -26.78 4.56 -22.63
CA THR A 420 -27.51 3.36 -22.16
C THR A 420 -28.86 3.65 -21.51
N SER A 421 -29.33 4.90 -21.51
CA SER A 421 -30.68 5.21 -21.04
C SER A 421 -31.72 4.76 -22.07
N ARG A 422 -32.25 3.54 -21.89
CA ARG A 422 -33.48 3.11 -22.55
C ARG A 422 -34.65 3.79 -21.84
N HIS A 423 -35.10 4.94 -22.35
CA HIS A 423 -36.47 5.38 -22.12
C HIS A 423 -37.35 4.70 -23.17
N GLY A 424 -38.01 3.62 -22.74
CA GLY A 424 -39.20 3.10 -23.39
C GLY A 424 -40.43 3.82 -22.87
#